data_AF-A0A3M1FT33-F1
#
_entry.id   AF-A0A3M1FT33-F1
#
_cell.length_a   1.000
_cell.length_b   1.000
_cell.length_c   1.000
_cell.angle_alpha   90.00
_cell.angle_beta   90.00
_cell.angle_gamma   90.00
#
_symmetry.space_group_name_H-M   'P 1'
#
loop_
_entity.id
_entity.type
_entity.pdbx_description
1 polymer ?
#
loop_
_entity_poly.entity_id
_entity_poly.type
_entity_poly.pdbx_seq_one_letter_code
_entity_poly.pdbx_strand_id
1 'polypeptide(L)' 'SFMALLGDNDVGLFVSTGGFTRDAENEARTQQSRQVTLVNLQRLFELWVEHMEKLDEEARDLLPLKPIYFLAPET' A
#
# COMPACT_ATOMS: atom_id res chain seq x y z
N SER A 1 -13.68 15.99 0.09
CA SER A 1 -12.26 15.75 -0.23
C SER A 1 -11.60 15.10 0.98
N PHE A 2 -10.81 14.04 0.80
CA PHE A 2 -10.21 13.26 1.91
C PHE A 2 -9.33 14.13 2.83
N MET A 3 -8.49 14.99 2.25
CA MET A 3 -7.57 15.87 3.00
C MET A 3 -8.28 16.88 3.92
N ALA A 4 -9.57 17.16 3.68
CA ALA A 4 -10.36 18.06 4.53
C ALA A 4 -10.88 17.38 5.80
N LEU A 5 -10.78 16.05 5.89
CA LEU A 5 -11.18 15.26 7.06
C LEU A 5 -10.05 15.04 8.06
N LEU A 6 -8.79 15.25 7.63
CA LEU A 6 -7.62 15.05 8.48
C LEU A 6 -7.32 16.33 9.25
N GLY A 7 -7.33 16.23 10.58
CA GLY A 7 -6.84 17.25 11.49
C GLY A 7 -5.31 17.33 11.50
N ASP A 8 -4.79 18.31 12.24
CA ASP A 8 -3.34 18.43 12.42
C ASP A 8 -2.83 17.27 13.30
N ASN A 9 -1.80 16.58 12.80
CA ASN A 9 -1.20 15.34 13.32
C ASN A 9 -1.97 14.04 13.03
N ASP A 10 -3.04 14.07 12.23
CA ASP A 10 -3.69 12.84 11.81
C ASP A 10 -2.83 12.06 10.80
N VAL A 11 -2.92 10.74 10.88
CA VAL A 11 -2.34 9.81 9.92
C VAL A 11 -3.45 9.32 8.99
N GLY A 12 -3.28 9.56 7.70
CA GLY A 12 -4.23 9.15 6.66
C GLY A 12 -3.68 8.05 5.78
N LEU A 13 -4.53 7.10 5.39
CA LEU A 13 -4.23 6.12 4.36
C LEU A 13 -5.22 6.31 3.20
N PHE A 14 -4.71 6.61 2.01
CA PHE A 14 -5.53 6.72 0.80
C PHE A 14 -5.19 5.57 -0.16
N VAL A 15 -6.20 4.76 -0.51
CA VAL A 15 -6.04 3.60 -1.38
C VAL A 15 -6.72 3.84 -2.72
N SER A 16 -6.01 3.59 -3.83
CA SER A 16 -6.55 3.74 -5.19
C SER A 16 -5.98 2.68 -6.13
N THR A 17 -6.83 2.01 -6.91
CA THR A 17 -6.37 1.04 -7.92
C THR A 17 -5.88 1.70 -9.22
N GLY A 18 -6.29 2.95 -9.47
CA GLY A 18 -5.91 3.71 -10.68
C GLY A 18 -4.56 4.44 -10.57
N GLY A 19 -3.89 4.37 -9.42
CA GLY A 19 -2.67 5.12 -9.14
C GLY A 19 -2.94 6.56 -8.72
N PHE A 20 -1.89 7.39 -8.76
CA PHE A 20 -1.90 8.78 -8.34
C PHE A 20 -1.19 9.66 -9.37
N THR A 21 -1.63 10.92 -9.49
CA THR A 21 -0.89 11.92 -10.26
C THR A 21 0.34 12.38 -9.49
N ARG A 22 1.33 12.92 -10.20
CA ARG A 22 2.53 13.49 -9.57
C ARG A 22 2.20 14.59 -8.56
N ASP A 23 1.17 15.39 -8.84
CA ASP A 23 0.73 16.44 -7.93
C ASP A 23 0.14 15.86 -6.64
N ALA A 24 -0.64 14.78 -6.74
CA ALA A 24 -1.17 14.09 -5.56
C ALA A 24 -0.05 13.46 -4.71
N GLU A 25 0.96 12.88 -5.35
CA GLU A 25 2.13 12.35 -4.65
C GLU A 25 2.96 13.43 -3.97
N ASN A 26 3.16 14.57 -4.64
CA ASN A 26 3.86 15.72 -4.08
C ASN A 26 3.10 16.27 -2.87
N GLU A 27 1.79 16.47 -3.01
CA GLU A 27 0.93 16.98 -1.94
C GLU A 27 1.01 16.11 -0.68
N ALA A 28 0.93 14.79 -0.84
CA ALA A 28 1.03 13.85 0.27
C ALA A 28 2.40 13.90 0.98
N ARG A 29 3.47 14.26 0.27
CA ARG A 29 4.83 14.38 0.84
C ARG A 29 5.09 15.74 1.49
N THR A 30 4.52 16.82 0.96
CA THR A 30 4.81 18.18 1.41
C THR A 30 4.05 18.58 2.67
N GLN A 31 2.91 17.94 2.95
CA GLN A 31 2.15 18.25 4.17
C GLN A 31 2.82 17.65 5.42
N GLN A 32 3.66 18.45 6.09
CA GLN A 32 4.38 18.01 7.29
C GLN A 32 3.48 17.78 8.51
N SER A 33 2.35 18.49 8.61
CA SER A 33 1.41 18.35 9.72
C SER A 33 0.44 17.17 9.57
N ARG A 34 0.35 16.55 8.38
CA ARG A 34 -0.59 15.46 8.09
C ARG A 34 0.14 14.34 7.39
N GLN A 35 0.28 13.20 8.07
CA GLN A 35 1.04 12.09 7.52
C GLN A 35 0.13 11.25 6.64
N VAL A 36 0.14 11.50 5.34
CA VAL A 36 -0.69 10.76 4.38
C VAL A 36 0.14 9.73 3.63
N THR A 37 -0.23 8.46 3.77
CA THR A 37 0.32 7.36 2.98
C THR A 37 -0.60 7.08 1.79
N LEU A 38 -0.03 7.10 0.59
CA LEU A 38 -0.71 6.70 -0.63
C LEU A 38 -0.39 5.23 -0.93
N VAL A 39 -1.43 4.42 -1.13
CA VAL A 39 -1.29 3.01 -1.52
C VAL A 39 -1.99 2.80 -2.84
N ASN A 40 -1.20 2.60 -3.89
CA ASN A 40 -1.71 2.18 -5.18
C ASN A 40 -1.80 0.64 -5.25
N LEU A 41 -2.32 0.09 -6.35
CA LEU A 41 -2.46 -1.36 -6.52
C LEU A 41 -1.12 -2.10 -6.40
N GLN A 42 -0.04 -1.56 -6.97
CA GLN A 42 1.28 -2.17 -6.90
C GLN A 42 1.79 -2.22 -5.45
N ARG A 43 1.71 -1.10 -4.73
CA ARG A 43 2.12 -1.03 -3.33
C ARG A 43 1.27 -1.93 -2.44
N LEU A 44 -0.04 -2.02 -2.72
CA LEU A 44 -0.93 -2.95 -2.02
C LEU A 44 -0.48 -4.41 -2.23
N PHE A 45 -0.16 -4.78 -3.46
CA PHE A 45 0.34 -6.11 -3.78
C PHE A 45 1.66 -6.43 -3.08
N GLU A 46 2.61 -5.48 -3.05
CA GLU A 46 3.88 -5.63 -2.32
C GLU A 46 3.65 -5.87 -0.83
N LEU A 47 2.82 -5.03 -0.19
CA LEU A 47 2.45 -5.17 1.23
C LEU A 47 1.76 -6.50 1.51
N TRP A 48 0.92 -6.95 0.57
CA TRP A 48 0.25 -8.24 0.68
C TRP A 48 1.27 -9.38 0.69
N VAL A 49 2.18 -9.42 -0.28
CA VAL A 49 3.23 -10.46 -0.34
C VAL A 49 4.15 -10.40 0.88
N GLU A 50 4.50 -9.20 1.35
CA GLU A 50 5.35 -8.99 2.54
C GLU A 50 4.72 -9.51 3.84
N HIS A 51 3.39 -9.51 3.94
CA HIS A 51 2.69 -9.77 5.20
C HIS A 51 1.68 -10.92 5.15
N MET A 52 1.47 -11.58 4.01
CA MET A 52 0.46 -12.64 3.85
C MET A 52 0.66 -13.83 4.80
N GLU A 53 1.88 -14.07 5.28
CA GLU A 53 2.15 -15.12 6.28
C GLU A 53 1.54 -14.82 7.66
N LYS A 54 1.27 -13.54 7.95
CA LYS A 54 0.66 -13.07 9.20
C LYS A 54 -0.86 -12.95 9.11
N LEU A 55 -1.43 -13.13 7.92
CA LEU A 55 -2.88 -13.06 7.69
C LEU A 55 -3.55 -14.36 8.11
N ASP A 56 -4.77 -14.26 8.64
CA ASP A 56 -5.64 -15.41 8.86
C ASP A 56 -6.13 -16.02 7.54
N GLU A 57 -6.76 -17.18 7.62
CA GLU A 57 -7.23 -17.92 6.45
C GLU A 57 -8.28 -17.12 5.67
N GLU A 58 -9.23 -16.49 6.36
CA GLU A 58 -10.29 -15.66 5.76
C GLU A 58 -9.70 -14.48 4.96
N ALA A 59 -8.70 -13.78 5.50
CA ALA A 59 -8.04 -12.70 4.79
C ALA A 59 -7.22 -13.22 3.61
N ARG A 60 -6.50 -14.35 3.76
CA ARG A 60 -5.71 -14.95 2.66
C ARG A 60 -6.57 -15.36 1.47
N ASP A 61 -7.81 -15.76 1.70
CA ASP A 61 -8.77 -16.13 0.66
C ASP A 61 -9.23 -14.95 -0.21
N LEU A 62 -9.11 -13.70 0.28
CA LEU A 62 -9.45 -12.50 -0.50
C LEU A 62 -8.49 -12.27 -1.68
N LEU A 63 -7.23 -12.71 -1.56
CA LEU A 63 -6.23 -12.63 -2.62
C LEU A 63 -5.29 -13.84 -2.55
N PRO A 64 -5.70 -14.99 -3.13
CA PRO A 64 -5.01 -16.27 -2.98
C PRO A 64 -3.77 -16.34 -3.89
N LEU A 65 -2.67 -15.72 -3.45
CA LEU A 65 -1.38 -15.77 -4.14
C LEU A 65 -0.62 -17.06 -3.82
N LYS A 66 0.07 -17.60 -4.82
CA LYS A 66 0.99 -18.74 -4.67
C LYS A 66 2.41 -18.32 -5.05
N PRO A 67 3.41 -18.47 -4.17
CA PRO A 67 4.79 -18.21 -4.53
C PRO A 67 5.29 -19.24 -5.54
N ILE A 68 6.06 -18.79 -6.53
CA ILE A 68 6.74 -19.64 -7.51
C ILE A 68 8.23 -19.56 -7.20
N TYR A 69 8.83 -20.69 -6.84
CA TYR A 69 10.25 -20.79 -6.54
C TYR A 69 11.00 -21.38 -7.74
N PHE A 70 12.17 -20.83 -8.03
CA PHE A 70 13.07 -21.34 -9.06
C PHE A 70 14.32 -21.93 -8.40
N LEU A 71 14.95 -22.89 -9.08
CA LEU A 71 16.25 -23.41 -8.66
C LEU A 71 17.30 -22.29 -8.76
N ALA A 72 18.13 -22.15 -7.73
CA ALA A 72 19.27 -21.24 -7.78
C ALA A 72 20.27 -21.74 -8.85
N PRO A 73 20.85 -20.84 -9.68
CA PRO A 73 21.86 -21.23 -10.65
C PRO A 73 23.10 -21.79 -9.94
N GLU A 74 23.74 -22.80 -10.54
CA GLU A 74 25.03 -23.30 -10.06
C GLU A 74 26.08 -22.20 -10.27
N THR A 75 26.73 -21.79 -9.17
CA THR A 75 27.85 -20.83 -9.15
C THR A 75 29.08 -21.32 -9.87
#